data_AF-A0A7Y0JPZ5-F1
#
_entry.id   AF-A0A7Y0JPZ5-F1
#
_cell.length_a   1.000
_cell.length_b   1.000
_cell.length_c   1.000
_cell.angle_alpha   90.00
_cell.angle_beta   90.00
_cell.angle_gamma   90.00
#
_symmetry.space_group_name_H-M   'P 1'
#
loop_
_entity.id
_entity.type
_entity.pdbx_description
1 polymer ?
#
loop_
_entity_poly.entity_id
_entity_poly.type
_entity_poly.pdbx_seq_one_letter_code
_entity_poly.pdbx_strand_id
1 'polypeptide(L)'
;MDELTRISPATRAALVAVAQGSCYFPGCRTPILVALGSQPEINIEFARIRSADPAQPRYVAGTSDEDSFHNLLLLCVPHRRTVDRDATAHPVELLESWVPSGALDDLGPLSPARLADLLTSAFWTAKEQVADALLRLEKTDSDAAQLLRHLLDDQRSRYAVDPEIAAILHRVARALDQLVEPEPAPRRSPRPERPNIGWRP
;
A
#
# COMPACT_ATOMS: atom_id res chain seq x y z
N MET A 1 -6.27 16.84 -20.34
CA MET A 1 -6.30 15.36 -20.27
C MET A 1 -5.67 15.01 -18.94
N ASP A 2 -6.43 14.43 -18.02
CA ASP A 2 -6.01 14.25 -16.63
C ASP A 2 -4.81 13.29 -16.56
N GLU A 3 -3.77 13.64 -15.80
CA GLU A 3 -2.51 12.88 -15.73
C GLU A 3 -2.74 11.46 -15.18
N LEU A 4 -3.78 11.30 -14.37
CA LEU A 4 -4.27 10.02 -13.84
C LEU A 4 -4.90 9.08 -14.89
N THR A 5 -5.19 9.58 -16.09
CA THR A 5 -5.77 8.78 -17.19
C THR A 5 -4.73 8.05 -18.03
N ARG A 6 -3.44 8.38 -17.89
CA ARG A 6 -2.35 7.77 -18.69
C ARG A 6 -1.78 6.51 -18.04
N ILE A 7 -1.69 6.49 -16.70
CA ILE A 7 -1.23 5.32 -15.94
C ILE A 7 -2.34 4.28 -15.90
N SER A 8 -2.01 3.04 -16.30
CA SER A 8 -3.00 1.96 -16.34
C SER A 8 -3.60 1.69 -14.94
N PRO A 9 -4.90 1.34 -14.83
CA PRO A 9 -5.50 0.97 -13.55
C PRO A 9 -4.77 -0.17 -12.84
N ALA A 10 -4.23 -1.13 -13.59
CA ALA A 10 -3.44 -2.25 -13.05
C ALA A 10 -2.13 -1.75 -12.41
N THR A 11 -1.39 -0.86 -13.10
CA THR A 11 -0.17 -0.24 -12.57
C THR A 11 -0.47 0.55 -11.30
N ARG A 12 -1.56 1.33 -11.29
CA ARG A 12 -1.99 2.10 -10.12
C ARG A 12 -2.30 1.19 -8.92
N ALA A 13 -3.05 0.11 -9.14
CA ALA A 13 -3.40 -0.84 -8.09
C ALA A 13 -2.14 -1.56 -7.55
N ALA A 14 -1.24 -1.97 -8.43
CA ALA A 14 0.03 -2.59 -8.04
C ALA A 14 0.88 -1.65 -7.18
N LEU A 15 1.02 -0.39 -7.58
CA LEU A 15 1.76 0.62 -6.81
C LEU A 15 1.16 0.82 -5.42
N VAL A 16 -0.16 0.97 -5.30
CA VAL A 16 -0.82 1.11 -4.00
C VAL A 16 -0.61 -0.13 -3.13
N ALA A 17 -0.65 -1.33 -3.72
CA ALA A 17 -0.48 -2.58 -3.00
C ALA A 17 0.94 -2.73 -2.41
N VAL A 18 1.98 -2.32 -3.14
CA VAL A 18 3.37 -2.44 -2.64
C VAL A 18 3.77 -1.36 -1.66
N ALA A 19 3.03 -0.27 -1.61
CA ALA A 19 3.54 0.91 -0.98
C ALA A 19 3.49 0.90 0.55
N GLN A 20 3.16 -0.25 1.15
CA GLN A 20 3.14 -0.49 2.58
C GLN A 20 2.33 0.57 3.35
N GLY A 21 1.34 1.17 2.68
CA GLY A 21 0.42 2.15 3.24
C GLY A 21 0.94 3.57 3.38
N SER A 22 2.18 3.90 2.99
CA SER A 22 2.75 5.25 3.20
C SER A 22 3.59 5.79 2.03
N CYS A 23 3.72 7.11 1.98
CA CYS A 23 4.56 7.84 1.03
C CYS A 23 6.00 7.30 0.96
N TYR A 24 6.57 7.20 -0.24
CA TYR A 24 7.91 6.67 -0.49
C TYR A 24 9.06 7.56 -0.03
N PHE A 25 8.77 8.80 0.34
CA PHE A 25 9.81 9.69 0.85
C PHE A 25 10.35 9.16 2.18
N PRO A 26 11.69 9.01 2.34
CA PRO A 26 12.28 8.45 3.55
C PRO A 26 11.80 9.14 4.84
N GLY A 27 11.26 8.35 5.77
CA GLY A 27 10.75 8.84 7.05
C GLY A 27 9.36 9.49 7.01
N CYS A 28 8.74 9.61 5.84
CA CYS A 28 7.36 10.09 5.74
C CYS A 28 6.37 9.00 6.19
N ARG A 29 5.36 9.40 6.96
CA ARG A 29 4.27 8.51 7.41
C ARG A 29 2.91 8.92 6.89
N THR A 30 2.86 9.80 5.88
CA THR A 30 1.59 10.21 5.27
C THR A 30 0.92 8.98 4.65
N PRO A 31 -0.33 8.67 5.05
CA PRO A 31 -1.02 7.50 4.57
C PRO A 31 -1.41 7.65 3.11
N ILE A 32 -1.33 6.53 2.37
CA ILE A 32 -1.73 6.44 0.97
C ILE A 32 -3.24 6.43 0.80
N LEU A 33 -3.93 5.76 1.71
CA LEU A 33 -5.38 5.70 1.74
C LEU A 33 -5.87 6.49 2.96
N VAL A 34 -6.79 7.42 2.73
CA VAL A 34 -7.49 8.16 3.78
C VAL A 34 -8.99 7.94 3.64
N ALA A 35 -9.72 7.92 4.76
CA ALA A 35 -11.16 7.89 4.73
C ALA A 35 -11.69 9.34 4.67
N LEU A 36 -12.36 9.69 3.57
CA LEU A 36 -13.14 10.92 3.47
C LEU A 36 -14.62 10.53 3.62
N GLY A 37 -15.11 10.58 4.87
CA GLY A 37 -16.42 10.03 5.22
C GLY A 37 -16.42 8.51 5.13
N SER A 38 -17.34 7.94 4.34
CA SER A 38 -17.45 6.49 4.13
C SER A 38 -16.67 5.97 2.92
N GLN A 39 -15.95 6.85 2.19
CA GLN A 39 -15.23 6.48 0.98
C GLN A 39 -13.72 6.52 1.19
N PRO A 40 -12.99 5.46 0.81
CA PRO A 40 -11.53 5.49 0.80
C PRO A 40 -11.03 6.28 -0.42
N GLU A 41 -10.09 7.18 -0.17
CA GLU A 41 -9.48 8.04 -1.19
C GLU A 41 -7.96 7.89 -1.19
N ILE A 42 -7.37 7.96 -2.39
CA ILE A 42 -5.91 7.93 -2.56
C ILE A 42 -5.36 9.33 -2.27
N ASN A 43 -4.52 9.46 -1.24
CA ASN A 43 -4.00 10.71 -0.70
C ASN A 43 -2.55 11.02 -1.14
N ILE A 44 -2.16 10.51 -2.30
CA ILE A 44 -0.81 10.61 -2.85
C ILE A 44 -0.87 10.82 -4.37
N GLU A 45 0.22 11.33 -4.92
CA GLU A 45 0.42 11.60 -6.34
C GLU A 45 1.55 10.73 -6.89
N PHE A 46 1.53 10.49 -8.19
CA PHE A 46 2.58 9.77 -8.90
C PHE A 46 3.74 10.73 -9.22
N ALA A 47 4.96 10.30 -8.93
CA ALA A 47 6.18 11.00 -9.33
C ALA A 47 6.98 10.13 -10.30
N ARG A 48 7.34 10.68 -11.46
CA ARG A 48 8.20 9.98 -12.42
C ARG A 48 9.65 10.10 -12.00
N ILE A 49 10.34 8.96 -12.03
CA ILE A 49 11.78 8.89 -11.79
C ILE A 49 12.52 9.46 -12.99
N ARG A 50 12.23 8.96 -14.21
CA ARG A 50 12.73 9.48 -15.48
C ARG A 50 11.60 10.09 -16.30
N SER A 51 11.90 11.14 -17.06
CA SER A 51 10.97 11.72 -18.02
C SER A 51 11.50 11.71 -19.46
N ALA A 52 10.60 11.56 -20.44
CA ALA A 52 10.81 11.72 -21.87
C ALA A 52 10.51 13.15 -22.35
N ASP A 53 9.98 14.02 -21.49
CA ASP A 53 9.74 15.43 -21.79
C ASP A 53 10.95 16.28 -21.35
N PRO A 54 11.62 16.99 -22.28
CA PRO A 54 12.74 17.88 -21.95
C PRO A 54 12.40 18.99 -20.97
N ALA A 55 11.12 19.34 -20.81
CA ALA A 55 10.66 20.35 -19.87
C ALA A 55 10.43 19.82 -18.45
N GLN A 56 10.49 18.51 -18.24
CA GLN A 56 10.25 17.88 -16.95
C GLN A 56 11.55 17.56 -16.19
N PRO A 57 11.49 17.46 -14.85
CA PRO A 57 12.62 17.00 -14.05
C PRO A 57 13.14 15.64 -14.51
N ARG A 58 14.46 15.44 -14.44
CA ARG A 58 15.12 14.17 -14.77
C ARG A 58 14.80 13.67 -16.19
N TYR A 59 14.81 14.58 -17.16
CA TYR A 59 14.70 14.24 -18.58
C TYR A 59 15.83 13.30 -19.01
N VAL A 60 15.45 12.18 -19.62
CA VAL A 60 16.34 11.19 -20.24
C VAL A 60 15.80 10.90 -21.64
N ALA A 61 16.59 11.28 -22.66
CA ALA A 61 16.24 11.06 -24.06
C ALA A 61 16.02 9.57 -24.35
N GLY A 62 14.93 9.24 -25.04
CA GLY A 62 14.59 7.87 -25.40
C GLY A 62 13.86 7.07 -24.31
N THR A 63 13.41 7.72 -23.22
CA THR A 63 12.52 7.06 -22.25
C THR A 63 11.20 6.69 -22.94
N SER A 64 10.96 5.40 -23.13
CA SER A 64 9.78 4.89 -23.85
C SER A 64 8.63 4.46 -22.94
N ASP A 65 8.88 4.29 -21.64
CA ASP A 65 7.94 3.74 -20.66
C ASP A 65 7.93 4.53 -19.35
N GLU A 66 7.63 5.82 -19.48
CA GLU A 66 7.57 6.78 -18.37
C GLU A 66 6.54 6.43 -17.29
N ASP A 67 5.50 5.68 -17.66
CA ASP A 67 4.40 5.30 -16.78
C ASP A 67 4.49 3.84 -16.30
N SER A 68 5.65 3.19 -16.52
CA SER A 68 5.92 1.86 -16.00
C SER A 68 5.91 1.83 -14.48
N PHE A 69 5.54 0.66 -13.94
CA PHE A 69 5.57 0.41 -12.50
C PHE A 69 6.92 0.78 -11.86
N HIS A 70 8.04 0.45 -12.52
CA HIS A 70 9.38 0.68 -11.99
C HIS A 70 9.86 2.14 -12.12
N ASN A 71 9.20 2.97 -12.92
CA ASN A 71 9.55 4.38 -13.10
C ASN A 71 8.68 5.33 -12.28
N LEU A 72 7.81 4.81 -11.41
CA LEU A 72 6.86 5.59 -10.64
C LEU A 72 7.07 5.44 -9.14
N LEU A 73 7.04 6.56 -8.42
CA LEU A 73 6.99 6.64 -6.97
C LEU A 73 5.63 7.17 -6.52
N LEU A 74 5.22 6.75 -5.32
CA LEU A 74 4.00 7.19 -4.65
C LEU A 74 4.35 8.19 -3.55
N LEU A 75 4.08 9.48 -3.81
CA LEU A 75 4.49 10.57 -2.92
C LEU A 75 3.30 11.45 -2.51
N CYS A 76 3.26 11.91 -1.26
CA CYS A 76 2.32 12.96 -0.89
C CYS A 76 2.65 14.27 -1.64
N VAL A 77 1.65 15.13 -1.82
CA VAL A 77 1.79 16.40 -2.58
C VAL A 77 3.04 17.21 -2.18
N PRO A 78 3.36 17.39 -0.87
CA PRO A 78 4.56 18.11 -0.47
C PRO A 78 5.84 17.45 -0.98
N HIS A 79 6.00 16.13 -0.80
CA HIS A 79 7.22 15.44 -1.19
C HIS A 79 7.37 15.30 -2.70
N ARG A 80 6.28 15.10 -3.45
CA ARG A 80 6.35 15.16 -4.92
C ARG A 80 6.90 16.51 -5.38
N ARG A 81 6.34 17.61 -4.86
CA ARG A 81 6.83 18.96 -5.20
C ARG A 81 8.28 19.18 -4.79
N THR A 82 8.72 18.61 -3.67
CA THR A 82 10.11 18.68 -3.22
C THR A 82 11.05 17.98 -4.20
N VAL A 83 10.76 16.72 -4.56
CA VAL A 83 11.64 15.94 -5.45
C VAL A 83 11.66 16.49 -6.88
N ASP A 84 10.55 17.08 -7.35
CA ASP A 84 10.47 17.66 -8.69
C ASP A 84 11.14 19.04 -8.77
N ARG A 85 11.09 19.82 -7.69
CA ARG A 85 11.70 21.17 -7.66
C ARG A 85 13.22 21.11 -7.68
N ASP A 86 13.82 20.12 -7.02
CA ASP A 86 15.26 19.97 -6.91
C ASP A 86 15.71 18.60 -7.44
N ALA A 87 15.77 18.50 -8.77
CA ALA A 87 16.19 17.29 -9.47
C ALA A 87 17.68 16.95 -9.23
N THR A 88 18.50 17.93 -8.84
CA THR A 88 19.92 17.71 -8.56
C THR A 88 20.11 17.05 -7.19
N ALA A 89 19.34 17.46 -6.18
CA ALA A 89 19.31 16.79 -4.88
C ALA A 89 18.58 15.43 -4.91
N HIS A 90 17.70 15.23 -5.90
CA HIS A 90 16.94 14.00 -6.09
C HIS A 90 17.21 13.39 -7.47
N PRO A 91 18.43 12.90 -7.71
CA PRO A 91 18.79 12.27 -8.98
C PRO A 91 18.07 10.93 -9.16
N VAL A 92 18.06 10.44 -10.40
CA VAL A 92 17.40 9.19 -10.79
C VAL A 92 17.80 8.03 -9.89
N GLU A 93 19.09 7.85 -9.65
CA GLU A 93 19.65 6.73 -8.90
C GLU A 93 19.17 6.72 -7.44
N LEU A 94 18.99 7.91 -6.85
CA LEU A 94 18.45 8.05 -5.50
C LEU A 94 16.98 7.63 -5.47
N LEU A 95 16.18 8.11 -6.43
CA LEU A 95 14.75 7.80 -6.48
C LEU A 95 14.49 6.32 -6.79
N GLU A 96 15.32 5.67 -7.60
CA GLU A 96 15.25 4.23 -7.84
C GLU A 96 15.48 3.42 -6.56
N SER A 97 16.36 3.89 -5.67
CA SER A 97 16.61 3.23 -4.39
C SER A 97 15.39 3.24 -3.44
N TRP A 98 14.38 4.07 -3.73
CA TRP A 98 13.14 4.14 -2.95
C TRP A 98 12.04 3.23 -3.49
N VAL A 99 12.21 2.68 -4.71
CA VAL A 99 11.25 1.73 -5.28
C VAL A 99 11.31 0.45 -4.46
N PRO A 100 10.20 -0.03 -3.88
CA PRO A 100 10.21 -1.25 -3.09
C PRO A 100 10.67 -2.44 -3.94
N SER A 101 11.84 -3.01 -3.62
CA SER A 101 12.33 -4.22 -4.26
C SER A 101 11.64 -5.44 -3.65
N GLY A 102 10.95 -6.24 -4.47
CA GLY A 102 10.62 -7.64 -4.15
C GLY A 102 9.23 -7.95 -3.58
N ALA A 103 8.28 -7.01 -3.55
CA ALA A 103 6.98 -7.30 -2.92
C ALA A 103 5.94 -7.94 -3.88
N LEU A 104 5.88 -7.61 -5.18
CA LEU A 104 4.74 -8.05 -6.02
C LEU A 104 4.86 -9.43 -6.62
N ASP A 105 6.08 -9.84 -7.00
CA ASP A 105 6.27 -11.13 -7.67
C ASP A 105 5.85 -12.30 -6.76
N ASP A 106 5.96 -12.12 -5.45
CA ASP A 106 5.59 -13.10 -4.42
C ASP A 106 4.13 -13.01 -3.94
N LEU A 107 3.42 -11.91 -4.22
CA LEU A 107 2.07 -11.70 -3.67
C LEU A 107 0.98 -12.49 -4.41
N GLY A 108 1.22 -12.87 -5.68
CA GLY A 108 0.25 -13.61 -6.50
C GLY A 108 -1.17 -13.00 -6.48
N PRO A 109 -2.21 -13.75 -6.83
CA PRO A 109 -3.59 -13.33 -6.61
C PRO A 109 -3.91 -13.29 -5.11
N LEU A 110 -4.15 -12.10 -4.57
CA LEU A 110 -4.49 -11.92 -3.16
C LEU A 110 -5.98 -12.23 -2.93
N SER A 111 -6.25 -13.35 -2.27
CA SER A 111 -7.56 -13.66 -1.67
C SER A 111 -7.55 -13.28 -0.18
N PRO A 112 -8.72 -13.04 0.45
CA PRO A 112 -8.80 -12.82 1.90
C PRO A 112 -8.13 -13.92 2.73
N ALA A 113 -8.22 -15.18 2.28
CA ALA A 113 -7.55 -16.31 2.91
C ALA A 113 -6.02 -16.20 2.78
N ARG A 114 -5.52 -15.88 1.59
CA ARG A 114 -4.07 -15.71 1.37
C ARG A 114 -3.51 -14.52 2.15
N LEU A 115 -4.27 -13.43 2.26
CA LEU A 115 -3.89 -12.29 3.08
C LEU A 115 -3.82 -12.66 4.57
N ALA A 116 -4.80 -13.42 5.08
CA ALA A 116 -4.77 -13.93 6.45
C ALA A 116 -3.54 -14.83 6.70
N ASP A 117 -3.20 -15.69 5.75
CA ASP A 117 -2.00 -16.55 5.84
C ASP A 117 -0.71 -15.74 5.84
N LEU A 118 -0.59 -14.75 4.95
CA LEU A 118 0.59 -13.88 4.85
C LEU A 118 0.78 -13.06 6.13
N LEU A 119 -0.30 -12.47 6.65
CA LEU A 119 -0.28 -11.73 7.91
C LEU A 119 0.11 -12.64 9.07
N THR A 120 -0.53 -13.81 9.19
CA THR A 120 -0.24 -14.77 10.25
C THR A 120 1.20 -15.23 10.21
N SER A 121 1.72 -15.53 9.02
CA SER A 121 3.11 -15.94 8.81
C SER A 121 4.07 -14.82 9.19
N ALA A 122 3.83 -13.60 8.71
CA ALA A 122 4.66 -12.44 9.02
C ALA A 122 4.69 -12.14 10.54
N PHE A 123 3.54 -12.18 11.20
CA PHE A 123 3.46 -12.02 12.66
C PHE A 123 4.19 -13.13 13.41
N TRP A 124 4.08 -14.39 12.95
CA TRP A 124 4.77 -15.51 13.57
C TRP A 124 6.29 -15.38 13.42
N THR A 125 6.77 -15.09 12.22
CA THR A 125 8.20 -14.86 11.95
C THR A 125 8.74 -13.70 12.79
N ALA A 126 8.02 -12.57 12.84
CA ALA A 126 8.44 -11.44 13.67
C ALA A 126 8.49 -11.80 15.16
N LYS A 127 7.50 -12.56 15.66
CA LYS A 127 7.48 -13.05 17.04
C LYS A 127 8.68 -13.95 17.34
N GLU A 128 9.02 -14.87 16.45
CA GLU A 128 10.18 -15.76 16.61
C GLU A 128 11.49 -14.99 16.63
N GLN A 129 11.66 -14.02 15.73
CA GLN A 129 12.86 -13.17 15.69
C GLN A 129 13.03 -12.34 16.97
N VAL A 130 11.95 -11.76 17.49
CA VAL A 130 11.98 -11.02 18.77
C VAL A 130 12.31 -11.96 19.93
N ALA A 131 11.73 -13.16 19.96
CA ALA A 131 12.02 -14.14 21.00
C ALA A 131 13.50 -14.58 20.97
N ASP A 132 14.05 -14.86 19.80
CA ASP A 132 15.46 -15.20 19.64
C ASP A 132 16.39 -14.04 20.06
N ALA A 133 16.07 -12.81 19.64
CA ALA A 133 16.82 -11.63 20.04
C ALA A 133 16.83 -11.44 21.57
N LEU A 134 15.69 -11.65 22.23
CA LEU A 134 15.60 -11.59 23.70
C LEU A 134 16.39 -12.72 24.37
N LEU A 135 16.39 -13.94 23.82
CA LEU A 135 17.22 -15.04 24.32
C LEU A 135 18.71 -14.74 24.18
N ARG A 136 19.13 -14.08 23.10
CA ARG A 136 20.51 -13.64 22.91
C ARG A 136 20.87 -12.50 23.86
N LEU A 137 19.97 -11.55 24.08
CA LEU A 137 20.17 -10.45 25.01
C LEU A 137 20.27 -10.96 26.45
N GLU A 138 19.45 -11.91 26.86
CA GLU A 138 19.46 -12.49 28.22
C GLU A 138 20.82 -13.12 28.58
N LYS A 139 21.57 -13.63 27.59
CA LYS A 139 22.94 -14.13 27.81
C LYS A 139 23.95 -13.04 28.13
N THR A 140 23.65 -11.79 27.78
CA THR A 140 24.53 -10.62 27.95
C THR A 140 24.07 -9.75 29.12
N ASP A 141 22.76 -9.53 29.22
CA ASP A 141 22.09 -8.69 30.21
C ASP A 141 20.68 -9.24 30.46
N SER A 142 20.52 -9.97 31.58
CA SER A 142 19.25 -10.59 31.98
C SER A 142 18.19 -9.56 32.35
N ASP A 143 18.60 -8.45 32.94
CA ASP A 143 17.70 -7.44 33.51
C ASP A 143 17.09 -6.61 32.38
N ALA A 144 17.89 -6.23 31.39
CA ALA A 144 17.42 -5.57 30.18
C ALA A 144 16.47 -6.49 29.38
N ALA A 145 16.78 -7.78 29.28
CA ALA A 145 15.91 -8.75 28.60
C ALA A 145 14.56 -8.92 29.32
N GLN A 146 14.54 -8.96 30.66
CA GLN A 146 13.30 -9.02 31.44
C GLN A 146 12.46 -7.75 31.30
N LEU A 147 13.08 -6.57 31.32
CA LEU A 147 12.35 -5.31 31.14
C LEU A 147 11.67 -5.26 29.76
N LEU A 148 12.37 -5.66 28.70
CA LEU A 148 11.81 -5.70 27.35
C LEU A 148 10.67 -6.71 27.21
N ARG A 149 10.75 -7.87 27.87
CA ARG A 149 9.62 -8.84 27.93
C ARG A 149 8.40 -8.21 28.57
N HIS A 150 8.56 -7.55 29.72
CA HIS A 150 7.45 -6.87 30.40
C HIS A 150 6.82 -5.77 29.53
N LEU A 151 7.63 -4.98 28.82
CA LEU A 151 7.12 -3.96 27.90
C LEU A 151 6.37 -4.57 26.72
N LEU A 152 6.85 -5.68 26.16
CA LEU A 152 6.17 -6.38 25.07
C LEU A 152 4.84 -6.98 25.52
N ASP A 153 4.77 -7.55 26.72
CA ASP A 153 3.52 -8.09 27.28
C ASP A 153 2.50 -6.98 27.58
N ASP A 154 2.94 -5.84 28.12
CA ASP A 154 2.08 -4.68 28.35
C ASP A 154 1.54 -4.10 27.05
N GLN A 155 2.38 -3.93 26.01
CA GLN A 155 1.91 -3.50 24.68
C GLN A 155 0.90 -4.50 24.08
N ARG A 156 1.15 -5.80 24.20
CA ARG A 156 0.22 -6.83 23.73
C ARG A 156 -1.09 -6.79 24.48
N SER A 157 -1.08 -6.55 25.79
CA SER A 157 -2.30 -6.41 26.59
C SER A 157 -3.12 -5.18 26.19
N ARG A 158 -2.46 -4.06 25.85
CA ARG A 158 -3.13 -2.82 25.44
C ARG A 158 -3.83 -2.90 24.08
N TYR A 159 -3.33 -3.74 23.18
CA TYR A 159 -3.88 -3.94 21.84
C TYR A 159 -4.56 -5.31 21.63
N ALA A 160 -4.59 -6.14 22.67
CA ALA A 160 -5.34 -7.39 22.63
C ALA A 160 -6.82 -7.07 22.48
N VAL A 161 -7.40 -7.46 21.35
CA VAL A 161 -8.86 -7.61 21.27
C VAL A 161 -9.21 -8.70 22.26
N ASP A 162 -10.07 -8.37 23.23
CA ASP A 162 -10.58 -9.32 24.21
C ASP A 162 -11.03 -10.61 23.46
N PRO A 163 -10.47 -11.79 23.78
CA PRO A 163 -10.80 -13.04 23.11
C PRO A 163 -12.30 -13.35 23.12
N GLU A 164 -13.01 -12.91 24.16
CA GLU A 164 -14.45 -13.06 24.29
C GLU A 164 -15.19 -12.14 23.30
N ILE A 165 -14.75 -10.88 23.19
CA ILE A 165 -15.29 -9.92 22.21
C ILE A 165 -14.99 -10.38 20.78
N ALA A 166 -13.78 -10.88 20.51
CA ALA A 166 -13.41 -11.42 19.21
C ALA A 166 -14.29 -12.63 18.83
N ALA A 167 -14.54 -13.54 19.79
CA ALA A 167 -15.41 -14.70 19.59
C ALA A 167 -16.89 -14.32 19.42
N ILE A 168 -17.35 -13.26 20.07
CA ILE A 168 -18.70 -12.70 19.88
C ILE A 168 -18.81 -12.07 18.48
N LEU A 169 -17.86 -11.22 18.09
CA LEU A 169 -17.83 -10.60 16.77
C LEU A 169 -17.74 -11.64 15.66
N HIS A 170 -16.94 -12.70 15.83
CA HIS A 170 -16.85 -13.79 14.88
C HIS A 170 -18.17 -14.56 14.73
N ARG A 171 -18.87 -14.83 15.84
CA ARG A 171 -20.21 -15.44 15.82
C ARG A 171 -21.25 -14.56 15.14
N VAL A 172 -21.23 -13.26 15.41
CA VAL A 172 -22.12 -12.27 14.78
C VAL A 172 -21.86 -12.17 13.28
N ALA A 173 -20.59 -12.07 12.86
CA ALA A 173 -20.22 -12.07 11.44
C ALA A 173 -20.67 -13.35 10.73
N ARG A 174 -20.45 -14.52 11.34
CA ARG A 174 -20.91 -15.82 10.82
C ARG A 174 -22.43 -15.93 10.70
N ALA A 175 -23.18 -15.34 11.63
CA ALA A 175 -24.64 -15.31 11.59
C ALA A 175 -25.14 -14.34 10.51
N LEU A 176 -24.48 -13.19 10.33
CA LEU A 176 -24.79 -12.24 9.28
C LEU A 176 -24.52 -12.80 7.88
N ASP A 177 -23.40 -13.50 7.68
CA ASP A 177 -23.10 -14.20 6.43
C ASP A 177 -24.15 -15.25 6.04
N GLN A 178 -24.84 -15.83 7.03
CA GLN A 178 -25.93 -16.79 6.79
C GLN A 178 -27.27 -16.11 6.48
N LEU A 179 -27.40 -14.82 6.75
CA LEU A 179 -28.60 -14.03 6.47
C LEU A 179 -28.51 -13.25 5.16
N VAL A 180 -27.30 -13.07 4.61
CA VAL A 180 -27.08 -12.52 3.28
C VAL A 180 -27.23 -13.65 2.27
N GLU A 181 -28.46 -13.88 1.81
CA GLU A 181 -28.68 -14.52 0.51
C GLU A 181 -27.93 -13.71 -0.56
N PRO A 182 -27.20 -14.33 -1.51
CA PRO A 182 -26.58 -13.57 -2.58
C PRO A 182 -27.67 -12.81 -3.34
N GLU A 183 -27.61 -11.48 -3.34
CA GLU A 183 -28.48 -10.66 -4.17
C GLU A 183 -28.43 -11.21 -5.61
N PRO A 184 -29.57 -11.56 -6.23
CA PRO A 184 -29.56 -11.93 -7.64
C PRO A 184 -29.00 -10.74 -8.41
N ALA A 185 -28.00 -11.01 -9.25
CA ALA A 185 -27.24 -9.99 -9.98
C ALA A 185 -28.17 -8.88 -10.51
N PRO A 186 -27.81 -7.60 -10.33
CA PRO A 186 -28.67 -6.49 -10.74
C PRO A 186 -28.99 -6.67 -12.22
N ARG A 187 -30.29 -6.71 -12.56
CA ARG A 187 -30.74 -6.75 -13.96
C ARG A 187 -30.11 -5.56 -14.65
N ARG A 188 -29.19 -5.81 -15.60
CA ARG A 188 -28.57 -4.78 -16.42
C ARG A 188 -29.69 -3.96 -17.04
N SER A 189 -29.82 -2.70 -16.64
CA SER A 189 -30.68 -1.75 -17.34
C SER A 189 -30.20 -1.66 -18.79
N PRO A 190 -31.11 -1.58 -19.78
CA PRO A 190 -30.72 -1.42 -21.16
C PRO A 190 -29.83 -0.19 -21.28
N ARG A 191 -28.66 -0.37 -21.90
CA ARG A 191 -27.67 0.68 -22.12
C ARG A 191 -28.39 1.83 -22.85
N PRO A 192 -28.41 3.06 -22.32
CA PRO A 192 -29.05 4.17 -23.02
C PRO A 192 -28.37 4.36 -24.37
N GLU A 193 -29.18 4.52 -25.43
CA GLU A 193 -28.67 4.78 -26.77
C GLU A 193 -27.79 6.03 -26.72
N ARG A 194 -26.53 5.88 -27.16
CA ARG A 194 -25.62 7.01 -27.28
C ARG A 194 -26.11 7.86 -28.46
N PRO A 195 -26.40 9.16 -28.27
CA PRO A 195 -26.69 10.02 -29.41
C PRO A 195 -25.46 10.03 -30.32
N ASN A 196 -25.66 9.66 -31.58
CA ASN A 196 -24.65 9.72 -32.62
C ASN A 196 -24.39 11.20 -32.95
N ILE A 197 -23.49 11.84 -32.20
CA ILE A 197 -22.93 13.14 -32.56
C ILE A 197 -21.94 12.92 -33.71
N GLY A 198 -22.50 12.92 -34.92
CA GLY A 198 -21.77 12.79 -36.17
C GLY A 198 -20.75 13.92 -36.32
N TRP A 199 -19.48 13.59 -36.23
CA TRP A 199 -18.41 14.44 -36.72
C TRP A 199 -18.39 14.31 -38.24
N ARG A 200 -18.79 15.37 -38.94
CA ARG A 200 -18.53 15.52 -40.38
C ARG A 200 -17.07 15.96 -40.59
N PRO A 201 -16.45 15.51 -41.70
CA PRO A 201 -15.01 15.59 -41.93
C PRO A 201 -14.48 17.01 -42.07
#